data_AF-A0A833VPN3-F1
#
_entry.id   AF-A0A833VPN3-F1
#
_cell.length_a   1.000
_cell.length_b   1.000
_cell.length_c   1.000
_cell.angle_alpha   90.00
_cell.angle_beta   90.00
_cell.angle_gamma   90.00
#
_symmetry.space_group_name_H-M   'P 1'
#
loop_
_entity.id
_entity.type
_entity.pdbx_description
1 polymer ?
#
loop_
_entity_poly.entity_id
_entity_poly.type
_entity_poly.pdbx_seq_one_letter_code
_entity_poly.pdbx_strand_id
1 'polypeptide(L)'
;MAALRPSFERRISNLRERKTGASASFSRCLHSSRAVSDDLLASLEKLDKLKDELREGQANLVEALSVKTRNSARYTAMTNDLATKRARCEQIKKVISDQRNKVDECTTVISKCLHSLEACEEKLRQGQSEKENLDSAIAWYQKALGLRVLVGDGVKFIFNKIDSTNPEKEYSFTVRLDNDKYNLLQCDPLVEGIDDLLKEVNETNDFFRFVRVMRGKFASSNFSAVKAVSITQTSVSGNTSSLIMESAPVESSPATPSVAKTGANSKKGLKTPTSSIRRSARLQKRILFKASDQALNTAVCTSPGHIVLVQ
;
A
#
# COMPACT_ATOMS: atom_id res chain seq x y z
N MET A 1 35.34 -55.42 -144.19
CA MET A 1 35.73 -54.25 -143.35
C MET A 1 34.57 -53.32 -142.95
N ALA A 2 33.37 -53.39 -143.55
CA ALA A 2 32.26 -52.46 -143.24
C ALA A 2 31.43 -52.79 -141.98
N ALA A 3 31.51 -54.02 -141.44
CA ALA A 3 30.67 -54.47 -140.31
C ALA A 3 31.27 -54.21 -138.90
N LEU A 4 32.54 -53.82 -138.79
CA LEU A 4 33.25 -53.70 -137.49
C LEU A 4 33.15 -52.31 -136.86
N ARG A 5 33.12 -51.24 -137.67
CA ARG A 5 33.04 -49.82 -137.23
C ARG A 5 31.85 -49.52 -136.30
N PRO A 6 30.59 -49.92 -136.61
CA PRO A 6 29.46 -49.66 -135.71
C PRO A 6 29.56 -50.42 -134.37
N SER A 7 30.31 -51.53 -134.31
CA SER A 7 30.53 -52.27 -133.06
C SER A 7 31.49 -51.54 -132.12
N PHE A 8 32.56 -50.94 -132.66
CA PHE A 8 33.52 -50.16 -131.88
C PHE A 8 32.90 -48.86 -131.37
N GLU A 9 32.10 -48.19 -132.20
CA GLU A 9 31.42 -46.94 -131.84
C GLU A 9 30.37 -47.17 -130.73
N ARG A 10 29.62 -48.28 -130.81
CA ARG A 10 28.72 -48.73 -129.74
C ARG A 10 29.47 -49.03 -128.43
N ARG A 11 30.67 -49.65 -128.50
CA ARG A 11 31.50 -49.93 -127.33
C ARG A 11 32.03 -48.64 -126.67
N ILE A 12 32.46 -47.66 -127.46
CA ILE A 12 32.90 -46.35 -126.96
C ILE A 12 31.74 -45.60 -126.30
N SER A 13 30.55 -45.58 -126.91
CA SER A 13 29.35 -44.98 -126.32
C SER A 13 28.95 -45.66 -125.01
N ASN A 14 28.94 -47.00 -124.97
CA ASN A 14 28.69 -47.76 -123.74
C ASN A 14 29.71 -47.46 -122.64
N LEU A 15 31.00 -47.32 -122.96
CA LEU A 15 32.01 -46.93 -121.98
C LEU A 15 31.78 -45.51 -121.45
N ARG A 16 31.41 -44.56 -122.32
CA ARG A 16 31.11 -43.18 -121.92
C ARG A 16 29.88 -43.12 -121.01
N GLU A 17 28.81 -43.82 -121.36
CA GLU A 17 27.58 -43.90 -120.57
C GLU A 17 27.82 -44.57 -119.21
N ARG A 18 28.65 -45.62 -119.15
CA ARG A 18 29.07 -46.21 -117.88
C ARG A 18 29.88 -45.25 -117.03
N LYS A 19 30.79 -44.48 -117.63
CA LYS A 19 31.58 -43.47 -116.91
C LYS A 19 30.70 -42.34 -116.37
N THR A 20 29.77 -41.82 -117.16
CA THR A 20 28.84 -40.76 -116.73
C THR A 20 27.86 -41.27 -115.67
N GLY A 21 27.33 -42.49 -115.85
CA GLY A 21 26.49 -43.16 -114.86
C GLY A 21 27.21 -43.42 -113.53
N ALA A 22 28.45 -43.92 -113.58
CA ALA A 22 29.28 -44.12 -112.40
C ALA A 22 29.58 -42.78 -111.70
N SER A 23 29.98 -41.75 -112.45
CA SER A 23 30.21 -40.40 -111.90
C SER A 23 28.96 -39.82 -111.25
N ALA A 24 27.79 -39.93 -111.89
CA ALA A 24 26.53 -39.45 -111.35
C ALA A 24 26.11 -40.21 -110.08
N SER A 25 26.32 -41.54 -110.05
CA SER A 25 26.05 -42.36 -108.87
C SER A 25 26.97 -42.00 -107.69
N PHE A 26 28.25 -41.75 -107.96
CA PHE A 26 29.22 -41.32 -106.96
C PHE A 26 28.91 -39.92 -106.43
N SER A 27 28.63 -38.95 -107.29
CA SER A 27 28.18 -37.61 -106.88
C SER A 27 26.91 -37.68 -106.04
N ARG A 28 25.93 -38.50 -106.42
CA ARG A 28 24.70 -38.70 -105.63
C ARG A 28 24.99 -39.30 -104.25
N CYS A 29 25.91 -40.25 -104.17
CA CYS A 29 26.36 -40.83 -102.90
C CYS A 29 27.04 -39.78 -102.02
N LEU A 30 27.92 -38.93 -102.57
CA LEU A 30 28.56 -37.84 -101.81
C LEU A 30 27.56 -36.79 -101.34
N HIS A 31 26.61 -36.40 -102.19
CA HIS A 31 25.54 -35.47 -101.79
C HIS A 31 24.65 -36.07 -100.69
N SER A 32 24.31 -37.34 -100.78
CA SER A 32 23.58 -38.05 -99.73
C SER A 32 24.39 -38.14 -98.43
N SER A 33 25.69 -38.44 -98.50
CA SER A 33 26.55 -38.49 -97.33
C SER A 33 26.70 -37.11 -96.67
N ARG A 34 26.83 -36.04 -97.47
CA ARG A 34 26.88 -34.67 -96.94
C ARG A 34 25.56 -34.29 -96.26
N ALA A 35 24.42 -34.59 -96.87
CA ALA A 35 23.12 -34.33 -96.26
C ALA A 35 22.98 -35.02 -94.90
N VAL A 36 23.39 -36.30 -94.80
CA VAL A 36 23.41 -37.04 -93.53
C VAL A 36 24.36 -36.39 -92.51
N SER A 37 25.53 -35.92 -92.93
CA SER A 37 26.46 -35.20 -92.03
C SER A 37 25.89 -33.88 -91.53
N ASP A 38 25.25 -33.10 -92.40
CA ASP A 38 24.62 -31.82 -92.03
C ASP A 38 23.44 -32.05 -91.07
N ASP A 39 22.63 -33.09 -91.30
CA ASP A 39 21.56 -33.51 -90.39
C ASP A 39 22.11 -33.94 -89.02
N LEU A 40 23.23 -34.68 -89.01
CA LEU A 40 23.89 -35.09 -87.78
C LEU A 40 24.40 -33.88 -86.99
N LEU A 41 25.04 -32.91 -87.65
CA LEU A 41 25.47 -31.66 -87.02
C LEU A 41 24.29 -30.89 -86.43
N ALA A 42 23.19 -30.75 -87.17
CA ALA A 42 21.98 -30.11 -86.68
C ALA A 42 21.35 -30.86 -85.48
N SER A 43 21.45 -32.19 -85.45
CA SER A 43 20.98 -32.99 -84.32
C SER A 43 21.86 -32.86 -83.08
N LEU A 44 23.19 -32.74 -83.24
CA LEU A 44 24.13 -32.50 -82.16
C LEU A 44 23.91 -31.12 -81.52
N GLU A 45 23.70 -30.08 -82.33
CA GLU A 45 23.40 -28.74 -81.81
C GLU A 45 22.10 -28.72 -81.00
N LYS A 46 21.07 -29.45 -81.44
CA LYS A 46 19.83 -29.62 -80.67
C LYS A 46 20.07 -30.38 -79.37
N LEU A 47 20.91 -31.40 -79.39
CA LEU A 47 21.25 -32.18 -78.19
C LEU A 47 21.98 -31.32 -77.15
N ASP A 48 22.92 -30.48 -77.59
CA ASP A 48 23.63 -29.54 -76.70
C ASP A 48 22.66 -28.52 -76.08
N LYS A 49 21.72 -27.97 -76.87
CA LYS A 49 20.65 -27.10 -76.33
C LYS A 49 19.80 -27.80 -75.26
N LEU A 50 19.34 -29.02 -75.54
CA LEU A 50 18.57 -29.81 -74.58
C LEU A 50 19.38 -30.15 -73.31
N LYS A 51 20.68 -30.38 -73.45
CA LYS A 51 21.58 -30.62 -72.32
C LYS A 51 21.73 -29.39 -71.45
N ASP A 52 21.85 -28.20 -72.05
CA ASP A 52 21.91 -26.94 -71.31
C ASP A 52 20.58 -26.65 -70.59
N GLU A 53 19.44 -26.84 -71.25
CA GLU A 53 18.10 -26.73 -70.65
C GLU A 53 17.93 -27.71 -69.46
N LEU A 54 18.40 -28.95 -69.60
CA LEU A 54 18.37 -29.93 -68.52
C LEU A 54 19.21 -29.48 -67.33
N ARG A 55 20.39 -28.91 -67.58
CA ARG A 55 21.28 -28.40 -66.54
C ARG A 55 20.68 -27.19 -65.82
N GLU A 56 20.05 -26.29 -66.55
CA GLU A 56 19.32 -25.15 -65.99
C GLU A 56 18.13 -25.62 -65.14
N GLY A 57 17.32 -26.55 -65.65
CA GLY A 57 16.22 -27.15 -64.91
C GLY A 57 16.68 -27.84 -63.62
N GLN A 58 17.81 -28.54 -63.66
CA GLN A 58 18.42 -29.15 -62.48
C GLN A 58 18.87 -28.10 -61.46
N ALA A 59 19.52 -27.02 -61.90
CA ALA A 59 19.95 -25.94 -61.02
C ALA A 59 18.74 -25.26 -60.33
N ASN A 60 17.71 -24.95 -61.10
CA ASN A 60 16.46 -24.36 -60.59
C ASN A 60 15.76 -25.27 -59.58
N LEU A 61 15.76 -26.59 -59.80
CA LEU A 61 15.21 -27.55 -58.85
C LEU A 61 16.00 -27.57 -57.54
N VAL A 62 17.33 -27.58 -57.61
CA VAL A 62 18.20 -27.53 -56.42
C VAL A 62 17.96 -26.24 -55.63
N GLU A 63 17.86 -25.10 -56.31
CA GLU A 63 17.55 -23.82 -55.69
C GLU A 63 16.17 -23.86 -55.01
N ALA A 64 15.13 -24.33 -55.72
CA ALA A 64 13.78 -24.44 -55.18
C ALA A 64 13.70 -25.35 -53.94
N LEU A 65 14.43 -26.47 -53.94
CA LEU A 65 14.51 -27.38 -52.78
C LEU A 65 15.21 -26.71 -51.59
N SER A 66 16.25 -25.91 -51.84
CA SER A 66 16.94 -25.16 -50.78
C SER A 66 16.02 -24.12 -50.13
N VAL A 67 15.26 -23.37 -50.94
CA VAL A 67 14.28 -22.38 -50.48
C VAL A 67 13.15 -23.07 -49.70
N LYS A 68 12.64 -24.20 -50.19
CA LYS A 68 11.61 -24.98 -49.49
C LYS A 68 12.08 -25.46 -48.13
N THR A 69 13.31 -25.98 -48.04
CA THR A 69 13.91 -26.44 -46.78
C THR A 69 14.08 -25.29 -45.79
N ARG A 70 14.60 -24.15 -46.26
CA ARG A 70 14.74 -22.93 -45.44
C ARG A 70 13.39 -22.42 -44.93
N ASN A 71 12.37 -22.39 -45.81
CA ASN A 71 11.03 -21.96 -45.43
C ASN A 71 10.40 -22.92 -44.42
N SER A 72 10.53 -24.23 -44.62
CA SER A 72 10.06 -25.23 -43.66
C SER A 72 10.70 -25.03 -42.28
N ALA A 73 12.02 -24.85 -42.21
CA ALA A 73 12.73 -24.58 -40.97
C ALA A 73 12.29 -23.25 -40.30
N ARG A 74 11.95 -22.23 -41.11
CA ARG A 74 11.41 -20.97 -40.58
C ARG A 74 10.02 -21.15 -39.97
N TYR A 75 9.15 -21.93 -40.60
CA TYR A 75 7.82 -22.23 -40.06
C TYR A 75 7.92 -22.99 -38.74
N THR A 76 8.75 -24.03 -38.65
CA THR A 76 8.92 -24.79 -37.40
C THR A 76 9.47 -23.92 -36.27
N ALA A 77 10.46 -23.06 -36.55
CA ALA A 77 10.98 -22.11 -35.57
C ALA A 77 9.90 -21.14 -35.07
N MET A 78 9.08 -20.60 -35.98
CA MET A 78 7.99 -19.69 -35.61
C MET A 78 6.89 -20.39 -34.82
N THR A 79 6.52 -21.62 -35.18
CA THR A 79 5.56 -22.43 -34.43
C THR A 79 6.06 -22.70 -33.01
N ASN A 80 7.35 -23.02 -32.85
CA ASN A 80 7.96 -23.22 -31.54
C ASN A 80 7.97 -21.92 -30.72
N ASP A 81 8.35 -20.78 -31.29
CA ASP A 81 8.28 -19.49 -30.58
C ASP A 81 6.84 -19.19 -30.14
N LEU A 82 5.86 -19.31 -31.03
CA LEU A 82 4.44 -19.13 -30.69
C LEU A 82 3.98 -20.05 -29.55
N ALA A 83 4.42 -21.32 -29.55
CA ALA A 83 4.12 -22.25 -28.47
C ALA A 83 4.71 -21.77 -27.13
N THR A 84 5.96 -21.31 -27.12
CA THR A 84 6.59 -20.77 -25.91
C THR A 84 5.90 -19.51 -25.39
N LYS A 85 5.54 -18.58 -26.28
CA LYS A 85 4.80 -17.37 -25.90
C LYS A 85 3.42 -17.70 -25.36
N ARG A 86 2.72 -18.66 -25.99
CA ARG A 86 1.40 -19.14 -25.51
C ARG A 86 1.51 -19.73 -24.11
N ALA A 87 2.50 -20.59 -23.86
CA ALA A 87 2.74 -21.15 -22.53
C ALA A 87 2.99 -20.05 -21.48
N ARG A 88 3.78 -19.03 -21.82
CA ARG A 88 4.02 -17.88 -20.95
C ARG A 88 2.75 -17.07 -20.68
N CYS A 89 1.92 -16.82 -21.69
CA CYS A 89 0.64 -16.14 -21.53
C CYS A 89 -0.29 -16.91 -20.58
N GLU A 90 -0.36 -18.23 -20.69
CA GLU A 90 -1.15 -19.06 -19.78
C GLU A 90 -0.62 -19.02 -18.34
N GLN A 91 0.71 -19.01 -18.15
CA GLN A 91 1.29 -18.82 -16.83
C GLN A 91 0.93 -17.46 -16.22
N ILE A 92 1.01 -16.38 -17.01
CA ILE A 92 0.64 -15.04 -16.57
C ILE A 92 -0.84 -14.97 -16.20
N LYS A 93 -1.73 -15.60 -16.99
CA LYS A 93 -3.17 -15.68 -16.67
C LYS A 93 -3.43 -16.35 -15.32
N LYS A 94 -2.74 -17.46 -15.03
CA LYS A 94 -2.84 -18.13 -13.72
C LYS A 94 -2.43 -17.20 -12.58
N VAL A 95 -1.28 -16.53 -12.71
CA VAL A 95 -0.80 -15.58 -11.69
C VAL A 95 -1.78 -14.42 -11.48
N ILE A 96 -2.37 -13.88 -12.55
CA ILE A 96 -3.39 -12.81 -12.45
C ILE A 96 -4.64 -13.33 -11.73
N SER A 97 -5.09 -14.55 -12.04
CA SER A 97 -6.25 -15.17 -11.38
C SER A 97 -5.99 -15.37 -9.88
N ASP A 98 -4.84 -15.90 -9.51
CA ASP A 98 -4.45 -16.11 -8.12
C ASP A 98 -4.37 -14.78 -7.35
N GLN A 99 -3.83 -13.74 -8.00
CA GLN A 99 -3.74 -12.42 -7.39
C GLN A 99 -5.12 -11.78 -7.20
N ARG A 100 -6.05 -11.97 -8.13
CA ARG A 100 -7.45 -11.51 -7.98
C ARG A 100 -8.13 -12.19 -6.79
N ASN A 101 -8.01 -13.51 -6.68
CA ASN A 101 -8.58 -14.26 -5.55
C ASN A 101 -8.04 -13.74 -4.20
N LYS A 102 -6.72 -13.49 -4.11
CA LYS A 102 -6.12 -12.89 -2.90
C LYS A 102 -6.63 -11.49 -2.59
N VAL A 103 -6.86 -10.67 -3.61
CA VAL A 103 -7.42 -9.32 -3.41
C VAL A 103 -8.86 -9.41 -2.91
N ASP A 104 -9.66 -10.33 -3.44
CA ASP A 104 -11.03 -10.54 -3.00
C ASP A 104 -11.07 -11.04 -1.55
N GLU A 105 -10.24 -12.03 -1.19
CA GLU A 105 -10.08 -12.50 0.19
C GLU A 105 -9.69 -11.36 1.14
N CYS A 106 -8.65 -10.59 0.81
CA CYS A 106 -8.25 -9.42 1.60
C CYS A 106 -9.37 -8.39 1.72
N THR A 107 -10.14 -8.17 0.66
CA THR A 107 -11.28 -7.23 0.67
C THR A 107 -12.35 -7.70 1.65
N THR A 108 -12.69 -9.00 1.65
CA THR A 108 -13.67 -9.55 2.62
C THR A 108 -13.19 -9.41 4.07
N VAL A 109 -11.90 -9.67 4.33
CA VAL A 109 -11.31 -9.53 5.66
C VAL A 109 -11.35 -8.07 6.12
N ILE A 110 -10.96 -7.13 5.24
CA ILE A 110 -11.01 -5.70 5.54
C ILE A 110 -12.44 -5.25 5.86
N SER A 111 -13.43 -5.66 5.06
CA SER A 111 -14.84 -5.34 5.32
C SER A 111 -15.31 -5.86 6.69
N LYS A 112 -14.93 -7.09 7.05
CA LYS A 112 -15.25 -7.67 8.36
C LYS A 112 -14.60 -6.90 9.52
N CYS A 113 -13.31 -6.56 9.38
CA CYS A 113 -12.58 -5.79 10.39
C CYS A 113 -13.18 -4.40 10.58
N LEU A 114 -13.54 -3.71 9.50
CA LEU A 114 -14.19 -2.40 9.57
C LEU A 114 -15.53 -2.45 10.32
N HIS A 115 -16.37 -3.44 10.02
CA HIS A 115 -17.63 -3.62 10.73
C HIS A 115 -17.41 -3.92 12.23
N SER A 116 -16.42 -4.74 12.57
CA SER A 116 -16.10 -5.00 13.98
C SER A 116 -15.56 -3.76 14.70
N LEU A 117 -14.78 -2.93 14.01
CA LEU A 117 -14.25 -1.68 14.57
C LEU A 117 -15.38 -0.68 14.84
N GLU A 118 -16.30 -0.50 13.91
CA GLU A 118 -17.48 0.36 14.07
C GLU A 118 -18.34 -0.09 15.27
N ALA A 119 -18.56 -1.40 15.41
CA ALA A 119 -19.28 -1.95 16.56
C ALA A 119 -18.54 -1.71 17.91
N CYS A 120 -17.21 -1.73 17.91
CA CYS A 120 -16.41 -1.41 19.09
C CYS A 120 -16.42 0.09 19.42
N GLU A 121 -16.32 0.96 18.41
CA GLU A 121 -16.39 2.41 18.59
C GLU A 121 -17.74 2.83 19.16
N GLU A 122 -18.84 2.27 18.68
CA GLU A 122 -20.18 2.61 19.19
C GLU A 122 -20.35 2.19 20.66
N LYS A 123 -19.85 1.01 21.05
CA LYS A 123 -19.82 0.58 22.47
C LYS A 123 -18.98 1.52 23.34
N LEU A 124 -17.84 1.99 22.82
CA LEU A 124 -17.00 2.94 23.54
C LEU A 124 -17.72 4.27 23.75
N ARG A 125 -18.42 4.78 22.71
CA ARG A 125 -19.22 6.01 22.80
C ARG A 125 -20.35 5.88 23.81
N GLN A 126 -21.03 4.73 23.85
CA GLN A 126 -22.05 4.43 24.85
C GLN A 126 -21.48 4.43 26.27
N GLY A 127 -20.36 3.71 26.49
CA GLY A 127 -19.70 3.69 27.79
C GLY A 127 -19.16 5.06 28.24
N GLN A 128 -18.74 5.91 27.31
CA GLN A 128 -18.35 7.30 27.60
C GLN A 128 -19.54 8.13 28.09
N SER A 129 -20.68 8.06 27.40
CA SER A 129 -21.91 8.76 27.81
C SER A 129 -22.39 8.32 29.20
N GLU A 130 -22.39 7.01 29.48
CA GLU A 130 -22.74 6.47 30.79
C GLU A 130 -21.80 6.99 31.89
N LYS A 131 -20.49 7.03 31.61
CA LYS A 131 -19.51 7.58 32.53
C LYS A 131 -19.71 9.08 32.79
N GLU A 132 -19.97 9.87 31.75
CA GLU A 132 -20.24 11.31 31.88
C GLU A 132 -21.49 11.57 32.73
N ASN A 133 -22.53 10.74 32.58
CA ASN A 133 -23.73 10.81 33.40
C ASN A 133 -23.44 10.48 34.88
N LEU A 134 -22.64 9.43 35.14
CA LEU A 134 -22.21 9.06 36.50
C LEU A 134 -21.34 10.15 37.13
N ASP A 135 -20.35 10.67 36.41
CA ASP A 135 -19.46 11.73 36.89
C ASP A 135 -20.26 13.01 37.22
N SER A 136 -21.25 13.35 36.38
CA SER A 136 -22.17 14.47 36.62
C SER A 136 -23.03 14.25 37.87
N ALA A 137 -23.56 13.04 38.06
CA ALA A 137 -24.33 12.69 39.26
C ALA A 137 -23.47 12.76 40.53
N ILE A 138 -22.25 12.21 40.49
CA ILE A 138 -21.27 12.28 41.59
C ILE A 138 -20.97 13.75 41.93
N ALA A 139 -20.66 14.58 40.94
CA ALA A 139 -20.39 16.01 41.15
C ALA A 139 -21.59 16.74 41.76
N TRP A 140 -22.81 16.43 41.31
CA TRP A 140 -24.04 16.99 41.88
C TRP A 140 -24.20 16.61 43.35
N TYR A 141 -24.05 15.33 43.70
CA TYR A 141 -24.15 14.87 45.10
C TYR A 141 -23.06 15.46 45.98
N GLN A 142 -21.81 15.52 45.49
CA GLN A 142 -20.71 16.15 46.21
C GLN A 142 -21.00 17.61 46.53
N LYS A 143 -21.53 18.36 45.56
CA LYS A 143 -21.90 19.77 45.74
C LYS A 143 -23.11 19.95 46.64
N ALA A 144 -24.16 19.16 46.45
CA ALA A 144 -25.42 19.28 47.18
C ALA A 144 -25.27 18.88 48.65
N LEU A 145 -24.59 17.76 48.92
CA LEU A 145 -24.41 17.24 50.27
C LEU A 145 -23.24 17.89 51.01
N GLY A 146 -22.28 18.45 50.27
CA GLY A 146 -21.01 18.87 50.83
C GLY A 146 -20.20 17.69 51.35
N LEU A 147 -20.24 16.57 50.63
CA LEU A 147 -19.60 15.31 51.00
C LEU A 147 -18.77 14.80 49.82
N ARG A 148 -17.48 14.60 50.02
CA ARG A 148 -16.58 13.92 49.08
C ARG A 148 -16.08 12.62 49.71
N VAL A 149 -15.94 11.59 48.89
CA VAL A 149 -15.44 10.28 49.30
C VAL A 149 -14.18 9.99 48.50
N LEU A 150 -13.08 9.67 49.19
CA LEU A 150 -11.81 9.28 48.58
C LEU A 150 -11.47 7.85 49.00
N VAL A 151 -10.94 7.07 48.07
CA VAL A 151 -10.53 5.68 48.30
C VAL A 151 -8.99 5.63 48.41
N GLY A 152 -8.49 5.01 49.48
CA GLY A 152 -7.06 4.78 49.75
C GLY A 152 -6.90 3.57 50.68
N ASP A 153 -6.05 3.67 51.71
CA ASP A 153 -5.87 2.61 52.73
C ASP A 153 -7.15 2.31 53.54
N GLY A 154 -8.11 3.22 53.46
CA GLY A 154 -9.52 3.05 53.83
C GLY A 154 -10.39 3.97 52.99
N VAL A 155 -11.66 4.12 53.36
CA VAL A 155 -12.57 5.07 52.75
C VAL A 155 -12.58 6.35 53.58
N LYS A 156 -12.10 7.45 52.99
CA LYS A 156 -12.07 8.77 53.62
C LYS A 156 -13.30 9.57 53.23
N PHE A 157 -14.10 9.92 54.23
CA PHE A 157 -15.26 10.80 54.11
C PHE A 157 -14.84 12.21 54.47
N ILE A 158 -15.07 13.15 53.56
CA ILE A 158 -14.71 14.57 53.72
C ILE A 158 -15.97 15.38 53.59
N PHE A 159 -16.34 16.08 54.65
CA PHE A 159 -17.45 17.00 54.68
C PHE A 159 -16.96 18.44 54.61
N ASN A 160 -17.69 19.26 53.87
CA ASN A 160 -17.64 20.71 53.96
C ASN A 160 -19.06 21.24 54.26
N LYS A 161 -19.23 22.56 54.29
CA LYS A 161 -20.51 23.22 54.60
C LYS A 161 -21.11 22.79 55.94
N ILE A 162 -20.26 22.39 56.89
CA ILE A 162 -20.66 22.11 58.27
C ILE A 162 -20.63 23.40 59.09
N ASP A 163 -19.60 24.22 58.89
CA ASP A 163 -19.44 25.51 59.55
C ASP A 163 -20.09 26.61 58.70
N SER A 164 -21.09 27.31 59.25
CA SER A 164 -21.77 28.41 58.56
C SER A 164 -20.87 29.64 58.42
N THR A 165 -19.86 29.80 59.27
CA THR A 165 -18.90 30.93 59.22
C THR A 165 -17.80 30.68 58.21
N ASN A 166 -17.40 29.42 58.01
CA ASN A 166 -16.41 29.02 57.00
C ASN A 166 -16.87 27.76 56.24
N PRO A 167 -17.72 27.91 55.20
CA PRO A 167 -18.30 26.79 54.46
C PRO A 167 -17.28 25.89 53.74
N GLU A 168 -16.07 26.40 53.47
CA GLU A 168 -14.98 25.65 52.83
C GLU A 168 -14.15 24.82 53.82
N LYS A 169 -14.36 24.99 55.13
CA LYS A 169 -13.65 24.20 56.13
C LYS A 169 -14.01 22.72 56.01
N GLU A 170 -12.99 21.89 55.91
CA GLU A 170 -13.12 20.45 55.75
C GLU A 170 -13.08 19.72 57.09
N TYR A 171 -13.95 18.73 57.23
CA TYR A 171 -14.02 17.80 58.36
C TYR A 171 -13.93 16.41 57.77
N SER A 172 -13.07 15.55 58.28
CA SER A 172 -12.90 14.24 57.67
C SER A 172 -12.71 13.12 58.67
N PHE A 173 -13.14 11.93 58.27
CA PHE A 173 -12.77 10.71 58.94
C PHE A 173 -12.48 9.62 57.92
N THR A 174 -11.64 8.66 58.28
CA THR A 174 -11.27 7.54 57.43
C THR A 174 -11.63 6.24 58.15
N VAL A 175 -12.46 5.42 57.51
CA VAL A 175 -12.86 4.11 58.03
C VAL A 175 -12.30 3.02 57.13
N ARG A 176 -11.83 1.94 57.76
CA ARG A 176 -11.40 0.72 57.09
C ARG A 176 -12.22 -0.44 57.63
N LEU A 177 -12.63 -1.35 56.74
CA LEU A 177 -13.30 -2.58 57.12
C LEU A 177 -12.23 -3.69 57.16
N ASP A 178 -11.89 -4.17 58.35
CA ASP A 178 -10.96 -5.29 58.55
C ASP A 178 -11.65 -6.38 59.39
N ASN A 179 -11.61 -7.62 58.93
CA ASN A 179 -12.25 -8.78 59.59
C ASN A 179 -13.73 -8.53 59.95
N ASP A 180 -14.50 -8.00 58.99
CA ASP A 180 -15.91 -7.63 59.14
C ASP A 180 -16.20 -6.62 60.27
N LYS A 181 -15.18 -5.87 60.70
CA LYS A 181 -15.30 -4.79 61.68
C LYS A 181 -14.78 -3.47 61.12
N TYR A 182 -15.56 -2.42 61.29
CA TYR A 182 -15.18 -1.05 60.99
C TYR A 182 -14.17 -0.57 62.04
N ASN A 183 -13.02 -0.12 61.54
CA ASN A 183 -11.96 0.52 62.31
C ASN A 183 -11.79 1.95 61.84
N LEU A 184 -11.64 2.88 62.78
CA LEU A 184 -11.35 4.27 62.49
C LEU A 184 -9.83 4.47 62.36
N LEU A 185 -9.37 4.94 61.20
CA LEU A 185 -7.95 5.22 60.97
C LEU A 185 -7.57 6.66 61.34
N GLN A 186 -8.42 7.62 60.96
CA GLN A 186 -8.15 9.05 61.14
C GLN A 186 -9.48 9.79 61.34
N CYS A 187 -9.48 10.81 62.19
CA CYS A 187 -10.59 11.74 62.36
C CYS A 187 -10.04 13.14 62.63
N ASP A 188 -10.49 14.13 61.86
CA ASP A 188 -10.05 15.52 61.96
C ASP A 188 -11.24 16.47 61.74
N PRO A 189 -11.63 17.28 62.75
CA PRO A 189 -11.14 17.29 64.13
C PRO A 189 -11.57 16.05 64.93
N LEU A 190 -10.93 15.76 66.07
CA LEU A 190 -11.34 14.65 66.92
C LEU A 190 -12.73 14.91 67.54
N VAL A 191 -13.59 13.89 67.54
CA VAL A 191 -14.97 13.97 68.03
C VAL A 191 -15.12 13.19 69.33
N GLU A 192 -15.81 13.77 70.33
CA GLU A 192 -16.12 13.10 71.59
C GLU A 192 -17.17 11.98 71.43
N GLY A 193 -16.86 10.81 72.00
CA GLY A 193 -17.71 9.61 71.96
C GLY A 193 -17.63 8.84 70.64
N ILE A 194 -16.53 8.96 69.89
CA ILE A 194 -16.37 8.26 68.61
C ILE A 194 -16.23 6.73 68.77
N ASP A 195 -15.66 6.27 69.89
CA ASP A 195 -15.51 4.83 70.19
C ASP A 195 -16.86 4.15 70.43
N ASP A 196 -17.79 4.83 71.12
CA ASP A 196 -19.16 4.33 71.32
C ASP A 196 -19.91 4.22 69.98
N LEU A 197 -19.73 5.20 69.10
CA LEU A 197 -20.30 5.18 67.75
C LEU A 197 -19.69 4.06 66.90
N LEU A 198 -18.38 3.82 67.04
CA LEU A 198 -17.69 2.73 66.33
C LEU A 198 -18.16 1.36 66.85
N LYS A 199 -18.47 1.24 68.14
CA LYS A 199 -19.07 0.03 68.71
C LYS A 199 -20.50 -0.18 68.19
N GLU A 200 -21.32 0.86 68.20
CA GLU A 200 -22.70 0.81 67.68
C GLU A 200 -22.74 0.40 66.19
N VAL A 201 -21.87 0.95 65.34
CA VAL A 201 -21.84 0.59 63.91
C VAL A 201 -21.36 -0.85 63.70
N ASN A 202 -20.46 -1.36 64.55
CA ASN A 202 -20.01 -2.75 64.48
C ASN A 202 -21.07 -3.75 64.99
N GLU A 203 -21.98 -3.31 65.87
CA GLU A 203 -23.09 -4.14 66.36
C GLU A 203 -24.30 -4.12 65.40
N THR A 204 -24.63 -2.95 64.85
CA THR A 204 -25.84 -2.74 64.03
C THR A 204 -25.59 -2.85 62.52
N ASN A 205 -24.33 -2.73 62.08
CA ASN A 205 -23.93 -2.59 60.68
C ASN A 205 -24.61 -1.41 59.95
N ASP A 206 -25.15 -0.43 60.69
CA ASP A 206 -25.80 0.75 60.11
C ASP A 206 -24.77 1.86 59.85
N PHE A 207 -23.97 1.65 58.80
CA PHE A 207 -22.90 2.57 58.44
C PHE A 207 -23.44 3.94 58.01
N PHE A 208 -24.59 4.00 57.33
CA PHE A 208 -25.17 5.28 56.91
C PHE A 208 -25.63 6.14 58.09
N ARG A 209 -26.17 5.52 59.14
CA ARG A 209 -26.46 6.20 60.41
C ARG A 209 -25.17 6.70 61.06
N PHE A 210 -24.11 5.90 61.09
CA PHE A 210 -22.80 6.33 61.59
C PHE A 210 -22.30 7.60 60.86
N VAL A 211 -22.32 7.62 59.52
CA VAL A 211 -21.91 8.80 58.72
C VAL A 211 -22.76 10.04 59.06
N ARG A 212 -24.07 9.87 59.24
CA ARG A 212 -24.98 10.98 59.62
C ARG A 212 -24.69 11.52 61.02
N VAL A 213 -24.48 10.64 61.99
CA VAL A 213 -24.16 11.04 63.37
C VAL A 213 -22.81 11.72 63.44
N MET A 214 -21.80 11.22 62.72
CA MET A 214 -20.48 11.85 62.59
C MET A 214 -20.60 13.29 62.05
N ARG A 215 -21.38 13.50 61.00
CA ARG A 215 -21.64 14.84 60.46
C ARG A 215 -22.30 15.76 61.50
N GLY A 216 -23.30 15.25 62.23
CA GLY A 216 -23.97 16.00 63.31
C GLY A 216 -23.02 16.39 64.43
N LYS A 217 -22.14 15.46 64.85
CA LYS A 217 -21.12 15.70 65.87
C LYS A 217 -20.13 16.77 65.45
N PHE A 218 -19.64 16.75 64.21
CA PHE A 218 -18.78 17.82 63.67
C PHE A 218 -19.44 19.21 63.73
N ALA A 219 -20.75 19.28 63.46
CA ALA A 219 -21.52 20.51 63.58
C ALA A 219 -21.64 20.99 65.04
N SER A 220 -21.89 20.06 65.98
CA SER A 220 -21.98 20.37 67.42
C SER A 220 -20.66 20.83 68.03
N SER A 221 -19.52 20.24 67.61
CA SER A 221 -18.19 20.68 68.05
C SER A 221 -17.85 22.11 67.65
N ASN A 222 -18.37 22.61 66.52
CA ASN A 222 -18.23 24.02 66.13
C ASN A 222 -18.98 24.97 67.07
N PHE A 223 -20.13 24.55 67.59
CA PHE A 223 -20.94 25.38 68.47
C PHE A 223 -20.33 25.54 69.87
N SER A 224 -19.53 24.55 70.31
CA SER A 224 -18.84 24.60 71.61
C SER A 224 -17.67 25.60 71.63
N ALA A 225 -16.95 25.75 70.51
CA ALA A 225 -15.79 26.66 70.41
C ALA A 225 -16.16 28.15 70.49
N VAL A 226 -17.39 28.54 70.11
CA VAL A 226 -17.83 29.95 70.08
C VAL A 226 -18.08 30.52 71.50
N LYS A 227 -18.27 29.66 72.51
CA LYS A 227 -18.46 30.12 73.91
C LYS A 227 -17.16 30.52 74.64
N ALA A 228 -15.98 30.23 74.07
CA ALA A 228 -14.70 30.46 74.75
C ALA A 228 -14.02 31.81 74.39
N VAL A 229 -14.50 32.55 73.39
CA VAL A 229 -13.89 33.81 72.94
C VAL A 229 -14.78 34.99 73.29
N SER A 230 -14.85 35.32 74.58
CA SER A 230 -15.33 36.62 75.08
C SER A 230 -14.86 36.79 76.51
N ILE A 231 -13.68 37.38 76.69
CA ILE A 231 -13.25 38.32 77.75
C ILE A 231 -11.76 38.59 77.49
N THR A 232 -11.43 39.75 76.90
CA THR A 232 -10.55 40.79 77.47
C THR A 232 -10.52 41.98 76.53
N GLN A 233 -10.72 43.17 77.10
CA GLN A 233 -10.99 44.45 76.45
C GLN A 233 -9.72 45.27 76.16
N THR A 234 -9.81 46.12 75.13
CA THR A 234 -9.28 47.51 74.97
C THR A 234 -7.76 47.76 75.10
N SER A 235 -7.10 48.57 74.25
CA SER A 235 -7.45 49.95 73.89
C SER A 235 -6.59 50.57 72.75
N VAL A 236 -7.21 51.48 71.96
CA VAL A 236 -6.76 52.68 71.18
C VAL A 236 -5.52 52.62 70.25
N SER A 237 -5.69 52.90 68.93
CA SER A 237 -5.65 54.20 68.20
C SER A 237 -4.21 54.70 67.94
N GLY A 238 -3.72 55.13 66.77
CA GLY A 238 -4.25 55.37 65.43
C GLY A 238 -3.08 55.89 64.52
N ASN A 239 -3.14 55.51 63.23
CA ASN A 239 -2.68 56.19 62.00
C ASN A 239 -1.57 57.30 62.00
N THR A 240 -0.53 57.15 61.15
CA THR A 240 -0.33 57.86 59.84
C THR A 240 1.06 57.64 59.21
N SER A 241 1.08 57.57 57.86
CA SER A 241 2.14 57.77 56.84
C SER A 241 3.60 58.07 57.19
N SER A 242 4.55 57.48 56.43
CA SER A 242 5.49 58.17 55.49
C SER A 242 6.75 57.34 55.15
N LEU A 243 7.36 57.67 54.02
CA LEU A 243 8.43 56.97 53.27
C LEU A 243 9.88 57.36 53.69
N ILE A 244 10.86 56.66 53.07
CA ILE A 244 12.28 57.03 52.74
C ILE A 244 13.31 56.69 53.86
N MET A 245 14.20 55.67 53.71
CA MET A 245 15.46 55.50 52.91
C MET A 245 16.73 55.96 53.68
N GLU A 246 17.89 55.37 53.31
CA GLU A 246 19.30 55.78 53.63
C GLU A 246 19.92 55.13 54.89
N SER A 247 21.16 54.65 54.98
CA SER A 247 22.24 54.21 54.06
C SER A 247 23.29 53.44 54.88
N ALA A 248 24.22 52.77 54.18
CA ALA A 248 25.40 52.01 54.65
C ALA A 248 26.45 52.90 55.41
N PRO A 249 27.68 52.47 55.82
CA PRO A 249 28.70 51.69 55.07
C PRO A 249 29.52 50.71 55.99
N VAL A 250 30.47 49.85 55.58
CA VAL A 250 31.87 50.05 55.09
C VAL A 250 32.48 48.62 54.95
N GLU A 251 32.92 48.19 53.76
CA GLU A 251 34.33 47.90 53.36
C GLU A 251 34.93 46.60 53.97
N SER A 252 35.32 45.58 53.20
CA SER A 252 36.55 45.57 52.37
C SER A 252 36.66 44.26 51.54
N SER A 253 37.18 44.40 50.31
CA SER A 253 37.55 43.35 49.32
C SER A 253 38.85 42.60 49.70
N PRO A 254 39.60 41.90 48.82
CA PRO A 254 39.33 41.28 47.50
C PRO A 254 39.91 39.83 47.37
N ALA A 255 39.65 39.14 46.25
CA ALA A 255 40.70 38.56 45.38
C ALA A 255 40.13 37.65 44.28
N THR A 256 40.43 38.00 43.03
CA THR A 256 40.58 37.08 41.89
C THR A 256 42.06 37.08 41.48
N PRO A 257 42.54 36.02 40.82
CA PRO A 257 43.09 36.20 39.46
C PRO A 257 42.66 35.04 38.54
N SER A 258 42.29 35.17 37.27
CA SER A 258 42.80 35.87 36.08
C SER A 258 43.94 35.14 35.32
N VAL A 259 43.76 35.11 33.98
CA VAL A 259 44.76 34.93 32.89
C VAL A 259 45.13 33.47 32.52
N ALA A 260 45.24 32.97 31.27
CA ALA A 260 45.45 33.53 29.90
C ALA A 260 44.88 32.55 28.83
N LYS A 261 44.31 33.03 27.68
CA LYS A 261 44.91 33.22 26.32
C LYS A 261 45.56 31.94 25.74
N THR A 262 45.38 31.47 24.51
CA THR A 262 45.04 32.03 23.17
C THR A 262 44.82 30.77 22.27
N GLY A 263 43.88 30.65 21.33
CA GLY A 263 43.80 31.37 20.06
C GLY A 263 43.51 30.38 18.89
N ALA A 264 42.45 30.65 18.12
CA ALA A 264 42.16 30.27 16.71
C ALA A 264 42.05 28.75 16.35
N ASN A 265 41.20 28.25 15.43
CA ASN A 265 40.40 28.86 14.38
C ASN A 265 39.33 27.87 13.86
N SER A 266 38.31 28.41 13.18
CA SER A 266 37.49 27.82 12.12
C SER A 266 36.32 26.87 12.41
N LYS A 267 35.13 27.46 12.17
CA LYS A 267 34.16 27.11 11.11
C LYS A 267 33.01 26.14 11.43
N LYS A 268 31.82 26.70 11.19
CA LYS A 268 30.51 26.09 10.82
C LYS A 268 29.80 25.40 12.00
N GLY A 269 28.53 25.64 12.29
CA GLY A 269 27.47 26.41 11.66
C GLY A 269 26.21 26.03 12.43
N LEU A 270 25.73 26.97 13.25
CA LEU A 270 24.56 26.81 14.11
C LEU A 270 23.29 27.01 13.29
N LYS A 271 22.25 26.19 13.54
CA LYS A 271 20.87 26.59 13.91
C LYS A 271 19.86 25.47 13.58
N THR A 272 19.31 24.87 14.62
CA THR A 272 17.88 24.50 14.69
C THR A 272 17.09 25.69 15.24
N PRO A 273 15.76 25.64 15.45
CA PRO A 273 14.65 24.98 14.74
C PRO A 273 13.53 26.00 14.38
N THR A 274 12.56 25.62 13.53
CA THR A 274 11.19 26.16 13.69
C THR A 274 10.14 25.30 12.99
N SER A 275 9.08 25.03 13.74
CA SER A 275 7.82 24.38 13.36
C SER A 275 6.96 25.22 12.44
N SER A 276 6.27 24.61 11.46
CA SER A 276 4.88 24.95 11.13
C SER A 276 4.26 23.97 10.11
N ILE A 277 3.17 23.32 10.56
CA ILE A 277 1.88 23.20 9.87
C ILE A 277 1.91 22.98 8.34
N ARG A 278 1.72 21.73 7.89
CA ARG A 278 0.96 21.40 6.65
C ARG A 278 0.21 20.07 6.80
N ARG A 279 -0.98 20.15 7.41
CA ARG A 279 -2.07 19.21 7.14
C ARG A 279 -2.72 19.59 5.80
N SER A 280 -3.31 18.60 5.13
CA SER A 280 -4.15 18.68 3.91
C SER A 280 -3.44 18.67 2.53
N ALA A 281 -3.17 17.47 1.99
CA ALA A 281 -3.05 17.24 0.54
C ALA A 281 -3.04 15.75 0.12
N ARG A 282 -3.63 14.81 0.89
CA ARG A 282 -3.56 13.36 0.55
C ARG A 282 -4.90 12.63 0.42
N LEU A 283 -6.04 13.34 0.44
CA LEU A 283 -7.36 12.69 0.32
C LEU A 283 -8.06 12.80 -1.05
N GLN A 284 -7.48 13.42 -2.08
CA GLN A 284 -8.15 13.60 -3.38
C GLN A 284 -7.70 12.64 -4.51
N LYS A 285 -6.80 11.68 -4.25
CA LYS A 285 -6.33 10.74 -5.30
C LYS A 285 -7.02 9.37 -5.33
N ARG A 286 -8.10 9.13 -4.56
CA ARG A 286 -8.80 7.81 -4.56
C ARG A 286 -10.17 7.78 -5.23
N ILE A 287 -10.68 8.90 -5.76
CA ILE A 287 -11.99 8.92 -6.47
C ILE A 287 -11.83 8.85 -8.00
N LEU A 288 -10.64 9.14 -8.55
CA LEU A 288 -10.41 9.15 -10.00
C LEU A 288 -10.00 7.81 -10.63
N PHE A 289 -9.85 6.73 -9.84
CA PHE A 289 -9.46 5.42 -10.38
C PHE A 289 -10.64 4.46 -10.64
N LYS A 290 -11.88 4.84 -10.24
CA LYS A 290 -13.08 4.00 -10.47
C LYS A 290 -13.83 4.32 -11.77
N ALA A 291 -13.44 5.34 -12.54
CA ALA A 291 -14.13 5.72 -13.76
C ALA A 291 -13.52 5.15 -15.05
N SER A 292 -12.36 4.46 -14.98
CA SER A 292 -11.64 4.02 -16.19
C SER A 292 -11.85 2.55 -16.56
N ASP A 293 -12.44 1.72 -15.69
CA ASP A 293 -12.67 0.29 -15.94
C ASP A 293 -14.05 -0.03 -16.54
N GLN A 294 -14.97 0.93 -16.58
CA GLN A 294 -16.31 0.74 -17.16
C GLN A 294 -16.39 1.08 -18.66
N ALA A 295 -15.34 1.64 -19.26
CA ALA A 295 -15.34 2.08 -20.66
C ALA A 295 -14.72 1.07 -21.65
N LEU A 296 -14.22 -0.08 -21.20
CA LEU A 296 -13.57 -1.08 -22.06
C LEU A 296 -14.38 -2.36 -22.31
N ASN A 297 -15.58 -2.50 -21.72
CA ASN A 297 -16.42 -3.69 -21.86
C ASN A 297 -17.65 -3.55 -22.78
N THR A 298 -17.78 -2.46 -23.54
CA THR A 298 -18.91 -2.24 -24.48
C THR A 298 -18.54 -2.23 -25.96
N ALA A 299 -17.32 -2.66 -26.31
CA ALA A 299 -16.84 -2.57 -27.70
C ALA A 299 -16.40 -3.91 -28.30
N VAL A 300 -17.15 -5.00 -28.13
CA VAL A 300 -17.06 -6.18 -29.03
C VAL A 300 -18.39 -6.93 -29.02
N CYS A 301 -19.16 -6.84 -30.13
CA CYS A 301 -19.95 -7.92 -30.77
C CYS A 301 -21.18 -7.37 -31.51
N THR A 302 -21.03 -7.03 -32.80
CA THR A 302 -21.96 -7.45 -33.86
C THR A 302 -21.25 -7.33 -35.21
N SER A 303 -21.05 -8.46 -35.88
CA SER A 303 -20.42 -8.59 -37.20
C SER A 303 -21.39 -8.24 -38.35
N PRO A 304 -20.89 -8.01 -39.58
CA PRO A 304 -21.63 -7.46 -40.71
C PRO A 304 -22.17 -8.52 -41.68
N GLY A 305 -23.28 -8.22 -42.35
CA GLY A 305 -23.60 -8.84 -43.65
C GLY A 305 -25.06 -9.23 -43.86
N HIS A 306 -25.86 -8.32 -44.43
CA HIS A 306 -26.96 -8.70 -45.32
C HIS A 306 -27.25 -7.56 -46.31
N ILE A 307 -26.89 -7.79 -47.58
CA ILE A 307 -27.34 -7.02 -48.74
C ILE A 307 -28.66 -7.65 -49.16
N VAL A 308 -29.76 -6.90 -49.10
CA VAL A 308 -31.03 -7.26 -49.75
C VAL A 308 -31.15 -6.42 -51.01
N LEU A 309 -31.13 -7.12 -52.15
CA LEU A 309 -31.52 -6.62 -53.46
C LEU A 309 -33.03 -6.33 -53.42
N VAL A 310 -33.42 -5.10 -53.73
CA VAL A 310 -34.82 -4.75 -54.05
C VAL A 310 -34.94 -4.77 -55.57
N GLN A 311 -35.87 -5.60 -56.05
CA GLN A 311 -36.45 -5.54 -57.39
C GLN A 311 -37.52 -4.45 -57.45
#